data_AF-A0A7C2CU24-F1
#
_entry.id   AF-A0A7C2CU24-F1
#
_cell.length_a   1.000
_cell.length_b   1.000
_cell.length_c   1.000
_cell.angle_alpha   90.00
_cell.angle_beta   90.00
_cell.angle_gamma   90.00
#
_symmetry.space_group_name_H-M   'P 1'
#
loop_
_entity.id
_entity.type
_entity.pdbx_description
1 polymer ?
#
loop_
_entity_poly.entity_id
_entity_poly.type
_entity_poly.pdbx_seq_one_letter_code
_entity_poly.pdbx_strand_id
1 'polypeptide(L)'
;MAVAQSIRCSHCGAPVEFNPGEIIATCRYCGFMTVIETGQSYNFEHALLLNKYDEKQIEEPVKNWMQTGFLKPPDLARKSKIFEKNLVYLPFWIVSVEAITSYKGIFERITPPIVKEGKIQKEYDWLVLAREAAGFPAREYDVPLEGKIPYDFRKIEGFAKVLNSEIDRDEALKIAKQQIEAHHRFLLQQELDKIIEMNTEFDVKQAVYLHAPVWFIKYEYKGRNYQLLIDGATGNVIKGEIPQKGFGIF
;
A
#
# COMPACT_ATOMS: atom_id res chain seq x y z
N MET A 1 33.14 1.06 3.87
CA MET A 1 32.93 2.12 2.86
C MET A 1 32.10 3.20 3.52
N ALA A 2 32.60 4.43 3.59
CA ALA A 2 31.89 5.54 4.21
C ALA A 2 30.71 5.94 3.32
N VAL A 3 29.49 5.67 3.78
CA VAL A 3 28.25 6.09 3.12
C VAL A 3 28.26 7.62 3.11
N ALA A 4 28.21 8.22 1.92
CA ALA A 4 28.20 9.67 1.77
C ALA A 4 27.01 10.24 2.55
N GLN A 5 27.29 10.96 3.65
CA GLN A 5 26.28 11.52 4.56
C GLN A 5 25.45 12.67 3.94
N SER A 6 25.68 13.04 2.69
CA SER A 6 24.88 14.05 2.00
C SER A 6 24.91 13.85 0.50
N ILE A 7 23.72 13.71 -0.09
CA ILE A 7 23.52 13.78 -1.55
C ILE A 7 22.92 15.15 -1.83
N ARG A 8 23.35 15.79 -2.92
CA ARG A 8 22.74 17.03 -3.41
C ARG A 8 21.76 16.70 -4.52
N CYS A 9 20.63 17.38 -4.52
CA CYS A 9 19.63 17.25 -5.56
C CYS A 9 20.21 17.67 -6.91
N SER A 10 20.16 16.80 -7.92
CA SER A 10 20.68 17.10 -9.27
C SER A 10 19.89 18.21 -9.99
N HIS A 11 18.69 18.55 -9.52
CA HIS A 11 17.84 19.58 -10.11
C HIS A 11 17.99 20.96 -9.45
N CYS A 12 17.98 21.05 -8.12
CA CYS A 12 18.04 22.34 -7.40
C CYS A 12 19.30 22.55 -6.54
N GLY A 13 20.16 21.55 -6.41
CA GLY A 13 21.40 21.61 -5.61
C GLY A 13 21.22 21.53 -4.08
N ALA A 14 19.98 21.47 -3.60
CA ALA A 14 19.70 21.40 -2.16
C ALA A 14 20.13 20.05 -1.54
N PRO A 15 20.47 20.01 -0.24
CA PRO A 15 20.78 18.76 0.44
C PRO A 15 19.55 17.85 0.49
N VAL A 16 19.75 16.57 0.21
CA VAL A 16 18.71 15.54 0.25
C VAL A 16 19.00 14.61 1.42
N GLU A 17 18.07 14.56 2.36
CA GLU A 17 18.09 13.64 3.50
C GLU A 17 17.55 12.26 3.06
N PHE A 18 18.21 11.19 3.49
CA PHE A 18 17.77 9.82 3.27
C PHE A 18 18.18 8.94 4.44
N ASN A 19 17.43 7.88 4.69
CA ASN A 19 17.78 6.86 5.68
C ASN A 19 18.62 5.74 5.05
N PRO A 20 19.52 5.09 5.80
CA PRO A 20 20.22 3.89 5.32
C PRO A 20 19.22 2.83 4.85
N GLY A 21 19.42 2.29 3.63
CA GLY A 21 18.52 1.32 3.01
C GLY A 21 17.46 1.95 2.09
N GLU A 22 17.26 3.27 2.13
CA GLU A 22 16.49 3.95 1.08
C GLU A 22 17.33 3.96 -0.21
N ILE A 23 16.67 3.69 -1.33
CA ILE A 23 17.30 3.66 -2.66
C ILE A 23 16.92 4.87 -3.50
N ILE A 24 15.79 5.50 -3.16
CA ILE A 24 15.27 6.71 -3.79
C ILE A 24 15.13 7.76 -2.71
N ALA A 25 15.65 8.96 -2.95
CA ALA A 25 15.47 10.11 -2.08
C ALA A 25 14.67 11.20 -2.80
N THR A 26 13.65 11.72 -2.14
CA THR A 26 12.85 12.84 -2.67
C THR A 26 13.36 14.16 -2.11
N CYS A 27 13.74 15.09 -2.98
CA CYS A 27 14.18 16.42 -2.55
C CYS A 27 13.02 17.20 -1.94
N ARG A 28 13.11 17.52 -0.64
CA ARG A 28 12.11 18.31 0.10
C ARG A 28 11.95 19.75 -0.38
N TYR A 29 12.83 20.25 -1.25
CA TYR A 29 12.82 21.63 -1.73
C TYR A 29 12.19 21.80 -3.12
N CYS A 30 12.27 20.79 -3.98
CA CYS A 30 11.76 20.88 -5.35
C CYS A 30 10.98 19.64 -5.81
N GLY A 31 10.87 18.60 -4.99
CA GLY A 31 10.20 17.34 -5.34
C GLY A 31 11.00 16.43 -6.27
N PHE A 32 12.19 16.85 -6.73
CA PHE A 32 13.02 16.03 -7.61
C PHE A 32 13.55 14.79 -6.89
N MET A 33 13.45 13.63 -7.54
CA MET A 33 13.91 12.36 -7.00
C MET A 33 15.34 12.07 -7.46
N THR A 34 16.14 11.49 -6.58
CA THR A 34 17.50 11.04 -6.89
C THR A 34 17.67 9.63 -6.38
N VAL A 35 18.17 8.74 -7.24
CA VAL A 35 18.57 7.40 -6.83
C VAL A 35 19.88 7.51 -6.08
N ILE A 36 19.89 6.99 -4.85
CA ILE A 36 21.03 7.09 -3.91
C ILE A 36 22.23 6.30 -4.42
N GLU A 37 22.01 5.19 -5.14
CA GLU A 37 23.09 4.30 -5.62
C GLU A 37 23.78 4.76 -6.91
N THR A 38 23.12 5.54 -7.78
CA THR A 38 23.69 5.87 -9.10
C THR A 38 23.81 7.37 -9.39
N GLY A 39 23.19 8.24 -8.57
CA GLY A 39 23.13 9.69 -8.86
C GLY A 39 22.41 10.02 -10.17
N GLN A 40 21.82 9.03 -10.85
CA GLN A 40 21.09 9.20 -12.09
C GLN A 40 19.64 9.62 -11.79
N SER A 41 19.14 10.54 -12.61
CA SER A 41 17.74 10.95 -12.61
C SER A 41 16.89 9.91 -13.32
N TYR A 42 16.11 9.15 -12.57
CA TYR A 42 15.01 8.38 -13.15
C TYR A 42 13.77 9.28 -13.25
N ASN A 43 13.28 9.49 -14.47
CA ASN A 43 12.05 10.22 -14.74
C ASN A 43 10.86 9.24 -14.70
N PHE A 44 10.31 9.00 -13.53
CA PHE A 44 8.99 8.38 -13.39
C PHE A 44 8.00 9.38 -12.80
N GLU A 45 6.72 9.18 -13.08
CA GLU A 45 5.66 10.04 -12.56
C GLU A 45 5.60 9.89 -11.04
N HIS A 46 5.69 11.03 -10.34
CA HIS A 46 5.56 11.10 -8.89
C HIS A 46 4.24 11.77 -8.53
N ALA A 47 3.37 11.00 -7.90
CA ALA A 47 2.06 11.42 -7.47
C ALA A 47 1.97 11.52 -5.94
N LEU A 48 0.97 12.28 -5.50
CA LEU A 48 0.61 12.50 -4.10
C LEU A 48 -0.90 12.44 -3.95
N LEU A 49 -1.39 11.73 -2.94
CA LEU A 49 -2.74 11.89 -2.44
C LEU A 49 -2.73 12.90 -1.30
N LEU A 50 -3.73 13.78 -1.26
CA LEU A 50 -3.84 14.79 -0.22
C LEU A 50 -4.58 14.26 0.99
N ASN A 51 -4.02 14.52 2.16
CA ASN A 51 -4.74 14.32 3.42
C ASN A 51 -5.86 15.38 3.57
N LYS A 52 -7.00 14.96 4.12
CA LYS A 52 -8.18 15.80 4.35
C LYS A 52 -8.46 16.08 5.83
N TYR A 53 -7.73 15.44 6.74
CA TYR A 53 -8.03 15.45 8.17
C TYR A 53 -6.86 15.99 8.98
N ASP A 54 -7.10 16.91 9.90
CA ASP A 54 -6.14 17.22 10.96
C ASP A 54 -6.26 16.26 12.15
N GLU A 55 -5.41 16.44 13.18
CA GLU A 55 -5.41 15.60 14.39
C GLU A 55 -6.75 15.58 15.14
N LYS A 56 -7.59 16.62 15.02
CA LYS A 56 -8.91 16.67 15.66
C LYS A 56 -9.97 16.02 14.78
N GLN A 57 -9.95 16.32 13.49
CA GLN A 57 -10.90 15.81 12.51
C GLN A 57 -10.79 14.30 12.33
N ILE A 58 -9.59 13.72 12.44
CA ILE A 58 -9.40 12.26 12.32
C ILE A 58 -10.08 11.47 13.45
N GLU A 59 -10.39 12.08 14.59
CA GLU A 59 -11.05 11.39 15.70
C GLU A 59 -12.48 10.95 15.36
N GLU A 60 -13.16 11.63 14.44
CA GLU A 60 -14.51 11.26 14.02
C GLU A 60 -14.52 9.94 13.23
N PRO A 61 -13.75 9.76 12.14
CA PRO A 61 -13.57 8.46 11.48
C PRO A 61 -13.18 7.33 12.44
N VAL A 62 -12.29 7.61 13.40
CA VAL A 62 -11.88 6.62 14.43
C VAL A 62 -13.07 6.20 15.29
N LYS A 63 -13.83 7.16 15.82
CA LYS A 63 -15.00 6.88 16.67
C LYS A 63 -16.10 6.14 15.90
N ASN A 64 -16.37 6.56 14.66
CA ASN A 64 -17.35 5.91 13.79
C ASN A 64 -16.97 4.44 13.54
N TRP A 65 -15.69 4.17 13.27
CA TRP A 65 -15.22 2.79 13.17
C TRP A 65 -15.38 2.04 14.49
N MET A 66 -15.03 2.63 15.64
CA MET A 66 -15.15 1.94 16.94
C MET A 66 -16.59 1.56 17.30
N GLN A 67 -17.59 2.33 16.83
CA GLN A 67 -19.01 2.11 17.10
C GLN A 67 -19.66 1.09 16.16
N THR A 68 -19.04 0.77 15.03
CA THR A 68 -19.65 -0.03 13.95
C THR A 68 -19.08 -1.45 13.90
N GLY A 69 -19.94 -2.45 13.72
CA GLY A 69 -19.54 -3.85 13.48
C GLY A 69 -19.75 -4.79 14.66
N PHE A 70 -20.26 -5.99 14.36
CA PHE A 70 -20.76 -6.96 15.34
C PHE A 70 -19.70 -7.51 16.30
N LEU A 71 -18.44 -7.61 15.85
CA LEU A 71 -17.34 -8.19 16.63
C LEU A 71 -16.79 -7.22 17.69
N LYS A 72 -17.05 -5.92 17.58
CA LYS A 72 -16.48 -4.90 18.48
C LYS A 72 -17.25 -4.84 19.80
N PRO A 73 -16.59 -4.57 20.94
CA PRO A 73 -17.28 -4.30 22.19
C PRO A 73 -18.18 -3.06 22.07
N PRO A 74 -19.43 -3.08 22.60
CA PRO A 74 -20.36 -1.96 22.46
C PRO A 74 -19.90 -0.70 23.18
N ASP A 75 -19.02 -0.83 24.17
CA ASP A 75 -18.44 0.28 24.93
C ASP A 75 -17.06 0.71 24.43
N LEU A 76 -16.60 0.17 23.28
CA LEU A 76 -15.28 0.43 22.72
C LEU A 76 -15.01 1.93 22.59
N ALA A 77 -15.82 2.64 21.80
CA ALA A 77 -15.62 4.07 21.54
C ALA A 77 -15.69 4.94 22.81
N ARG A 78 -16.44 4.51 23.83
CA ARG A 78 -16.60 5.27 25.08
C ARG A 78 -15.45 5.05 26.05
N LYS A 79 -14.91 3.83 26.12
CA LYS A 79 -13.85 3.45 27.08
C LYS A 79 -12.46 3.45 26.46
N SER A 80 -12.34 3.55 25.14
CA SER A 80 -11.06 3.65 24.47
C SER A 80 -10.42 5.01 24.70
N LYS A 81 -9.11 5.04 24.89
CA LYS A 81 -8.33 6.28 24.92
C LYS A 81 -7.35 6.27 23.75
N ILE A 82 -7.53 7.19 22.81
CA ILE A 82 -6.53 7.44 21.76
C ILE A 82 -5.35 8.15 22.43
N PHE A 83 -4.14 7.64 22.23
CA PHE A 83 -2.93 8.22 22.82
C PHE A 83 -1.84 8.56 21.80
N GLU A 84 -1.96 8.07 20.56
CA GLU A 84 -1.02 8.37 19.48
C GLU A 84 -1.79 8.57 18.16
N LYS A 85 -1.46 9.63 17.43
CA LYS A 85 -2.03 9.97 16.12
C LYS A 85 -0.90 10.42 15.20
N ASN A 86 -0.41 9.55 14.34
CA ASN A 86 0.69 9.89 13.43
C ASN A 86 0.21 9.85 11.99
N LEU A 87 0.38 10.96 11.27
CA LEU A 87 0.18 11.00 9.83
C LEU A 87 1.49 10.60 9.14
N VAL A 88 1.42 9.58 8.30
CA VAL A 88 2.55 9.04 7.55
C VAL A 88 2.18 8.94 6.07
N TYR A 89 2.95 9.61 5.22
CA TYR A 89 2.88 9.44 3.77
C TYR A 89 3.69 8.21 3.39
N LEU A 90 2.99 7.13 3.03
CA LEU A 90 3.59 5.86 2.64
C LEU A 90 3.88 5.83 1.13
N PRO A 91 5.05 5.31 0.72
CA PRO A 91 5.44 5.22 -0.67
C PRO A 91 4.92 3.93 -1.31
N PHE A 92 4.30 4.06 -2.47
CA PHE A 92 3.79 2.95 -3.27
C PHE A 92 4.23 3.08 -4.72
N TRP A 93 4.32 1.96 -5.40
CA TRP A 93 4.29 1.89 -6.85
C TRP A 93 2.92 1.42 -7.31
N ILE A 94 2.32 2.15 -8.23
CA ILE A 94 1.13 1.72 -8.95
C ILE A 94 1.61 1.23 -10.32
N VAL A 95 1.50 -0.07 -10.54
CA VAL A 95 1.89 -0.72 -11.80
C VAL A 95 0.64 -0.97 -12.62
N SER A 96 0.42 -0.15 -13.65
CA SER A 96 -0.65 -0.37 -14.62
C SER A 96 -0.20 -1.40 -15.64
N VAL A 97 -0.85 -2.56 -15.67
CA VAL A 97 -0.44 -3.70 -16.49
C VAL A 97 -1.64 -4.48 -17.01
N GLU A 98 -1.57 -4.86 -18.27
CA GLU A 98 -2.45 -5.85 -18.87
C GLU A 98 -1.80 -7.22 -18.73
N ALA A 99 -2.51 -8.17 -18.11
CA ALA A 99 -2.04 -9.53 -17.90
C ALA A 99 -2.91 -10.53 -18.66
N ILE A 100 -2.28 -11.31 -19.55
CA ILE A 100 -2.93 -12.34 -20.34
C ILE A 100 -2.35 -13.69 -19.92
N THR A 101 -3.15 -14.51 -19.23
CA THR A 101 -2.78 -15.87 -18.84
C THR A 101 -3.48 -16.89 -19.71
N SER A 102 -2.72 -17.66 -20.48
CA SER A 102 -3.21 -18.87 -21.14
C SER A 102 -3.05 -20.06 -20.21
N TYR A 103 -4.08 -20.90 -20.08
CA TYR A 103 -4.08 -22.02 -19.16
C TYR A 103 -4.67 -23.29 -19.75
N LYS A 104 -4.25 -24.42 -19.17
CA LYS A 104 -4.80 -25.75 -19.39
C LYS A 104 -4.94 -26.47 -18.06
N GLY A 105 -6.10 -27.06 -17.81
CA GLY A 105 -6.35 -27.81 -16.58
C GLY A 105 -7.44 -28.85 -16.70
N ILE A 106 -7.73 -29.51 -15.58
CA ILE A 106 -8.68 -30.62 -15.49
C ILE A 106 -9.78 -30.24 -14.51
N PHE A 107 -11.02 -30.54 -14.91
CA PHE A 107 -12.19 -30.53 -14.06
C PHE A 107 -12.63 -31.98 -13.79
N GLU A 108 -12.49 -32.43 -12.55
CA GLU A 108 -12.70 -33.82 -12.12
C GLU A 108 -14.07 -34.02 -11.47
N ARG A 109 -14.81 -32.94 -11.17
CA ARG A 109 -16.16 -33.00 -10.57
C ARG A 109 -17.24 -33.56 -11.52
N ILE A 110 -16.87 -33.92 -12.75
CA ILE A 110 -17.73 -34.57 -13.75
C ILE A 110 -17.01 -35.84 -14.24
N THR A 111 -17.77 -36.90 -14.49
CA THR A 111 -17.25 -38.15 -15.09
C THR A 111 -17.70 -38.25 -16.55
N PRO A 112 -16.77 -38.39 -17.52
CA PRO A 112 -15.31 -38.43 -17.38
C PRO A 112 -14.71 -37.03 -17.06
N PRO A 113 -13.49 -36.96 -16.48
CA PRO A 113 -12.79 -35.69 -16.28
C PRO A 113 -12.61 -34.93 -17.59
N ILE A 114 -12.85 -33.63 -17.56
CA ILE A 114 -12.81 -32.77 -18.76
C ILE A 114 -11.56 -31.91 -18.71
N VAL A 115 -10.81 -31.88 -19.81
CA VAL A 115 -9.72 -30.93 -20.01
C VAL A 115 -10.31 -29.60 -20.45
N LYS A 116 -9.99 -28.52 -19.72
CA LYS A 116 -10.41 -27.16 -20.02
C LYS A 116 -9.19 -26.32 -20.38
N GLU A 117 -9.29 -25.62 -21.49
CA GLU A 117 -8.29 -24.64 -21.95
C GLU A 117 -8.96 -23.27 -22.07
N GLY A 118 -8.21 -22.21 -21.80
CA GLY A 118 -8.77 -20.87 -21.86
C GLY A 118 -7.74 -19.78 -21.64
N LYS A 119 -8.24 -18.55 -21.59
CA LYS A 119 -7.45 -17.34 -21.31
C LYS A 119 -8.13 -16.49 -20.25
N ILE A 120 -7.33 -15.93 -19.35
CA ILE A 120 -7.72 -14.84 -18.45
C ILE A 120 -7.02 -13.60 -18.99
N GLN A 121 -7.78 -12.57 -19.36
CA GLN A 121 -7.25 -11.26 -19.75
C GLN A 121 -7.85 -10.22 -18.82
N LYS A 122 -6.98 -9.52 -18.09
CA LYS A 122 -7.37 -8.50 -17.13
C LYS A 122 -6.37 -7.35 -17.12
N GLU A 123 -6.90 -6.16 -16.94
CA GLU A 123 -6.12 -4.94 -16.67
C GLU A 123 -6.10 -4.68 -15.17
N TYR A 124 -4.94 -4.25 -14.67
CA TYR A 124 -4.70 -3.99 -13.26
C TYR A 124 -3.98 -2.66 -13.07
N ASP A 125 -4.38 -1.93 -12.03
CA ASP A 125 -3.54 -0.95 -11.35
C ASP A 125 -3.02 -1.59 -10.05
N TRP A 126 -1.90 -2.30 -10.15
CA TRP A 126 -1.41 -3.12 -9.05
C TRP A 126 -0.58 -2.30 -8.06
N LEU A 127 -1.00 -2.28 -6.80
CA LEU A 127 -0.32 -1.53 -5.75
C LEU A 127 0.80 -2.37 -5.12
N VAL A 128 2.01 -1.82 -5.11
CA VAL A 128 3.17 -2.38 -4.43
C VAL A 128 3.64 -1.37 -3.38
N LEU A 129 3.57 -1.74 -2.10
CA LEU A 129 4.20 -0.95 -1.05
C LEU A 129 5.70 -0.93 -1.30
N ALA A 130 6.27 0.25 -1.47
CA ALA A 130 7.66 0.41 -1.88
C ALA A 130 8.64 0.31 -0.68
N ARG A 131 8.30 -0.55 0.30
CA ARG A 131 8.98 -0.70 1.59
C ARG A 131 8.72 -2.10 2.17
N GLU A 132 9.76 -2.79 2.65
CA GLU A 132 9.65 -4.22 3.04
C GLU A 132 8.91 -4.45 4.36
N ALA A 133 8.96 -3.51 5.32
CA ALA A 133 8.54 -3.80 6.71
C ALA A 133 7.81 -2.66 7.42
N ALA A 134 6.80 -2.04 6.80
CA ALA A 134 6.03 -0.98 7.48
C ALA A 134 4.93 -1.51 8.45
N GLY A 135 4.73 -2.83 8.57
CA GLY A 135 3.55 -3.38 9.26
C GLY A 135 2.23 -2.98 8.59
N PHE A 136 2.29 -2.56 7.32
CA PHE A 136 1.16 -2.03 6.57
C PHE A 136 0.54 -3.14 5.68
N PRO A 137 -0.77 -3.36 5.74
CA PRO A 137 -1.46 -4.40 4.97
C PRO A 137 -1.70 -3.93 3.52
N ALA A 138 -0.65 -3.87 2.70
CA ALA A 138 -0.74 -3.31 1.35
C ALA A 138 -1.86 -3.91 0.48
N ARG A 139 -2.19 -5.19 0.67
CA ARG A 139 -3.27 -5.89 -0.05
C ARG A 139 -4.69 -5.49 0.36
N GLU A 140 -4.86 -4.96 1.57
CA GLU A 140 -6.17 -4.52 2.10
C GLU A 140 -6.45 -3.05 1.77
N TYR A 141 -5.46 -2.33 1.25
CA TYR A 141 -5.58 -0.90 0.95
C TYR A 141 -6.12 -0.66 -0.45
N ASP A 142 -7.36 -0.17 -0.51
CA ASP A 142 -7.96 0.35 -1.74
C ASP A 142 -7.59 1.83 -1.92
N VAL A 143 -6.67 2.11 -2.84
CA VAL A 143 -6.12 3.46 -3.04
C VAL A 143 -7.05 4.27 -3.94
N PRO A 144 -7.48 5.47 -3.54
CA PRO A 144 -8.36 6.32 -4.35
C PRO A 144 -7.57 6.99 -5.50
N LEU A 145 -7.31 6.25 -6.58
CA LEU A 145 -6.46 6.69 -7.69
C LEU A 145 -6.93 7.97 -8.39
N GLU A 146 -8.24 8.25 -8.36
CA GLU A 146 -8.85 9.45 -8.99
C GLU A 146 -8.40 10.77 -8.32
N GLY A 147 -7.99 10.73 -7.05
CA GLY A 147 -7.62 11.93 -6.29
C GLY A 147 -6.14 12.31 -6.38
N LYS A 148 -5.33 11.60 -7.16
CA LYS A 148 -3.88 11.80 -7.20
C LYS A 148 -3.54 13.10 -7.94
N ILE A 149 -2.58 13.84 -7.40
CA ILE A 149 -1.99 15.02 -8.03
C ILE A 149 -0.49 14.80 -8.24
N PRO A 150 0.18 15.58 -9.12
CA PRO A 150 1.63 15.62 -9.14
C PRO A 150 2.18 15.93 -7.74
N TYR A 151 3.27 15.26 -7.36
CA TYR A 151 3.86 15.41 -6.04
C TYR A 151 4.23 16.87 -5.77
N ASP A 152 3.73 17.38 -4.64
CA ASP A 152 4.02 18.73 -4.17
C ASP A 152 4.24 18.69 -2.65
N PHE A 153 5.51 18.78 -2.24
CA PHE A 153 5.89 18.75 -0.83
C PHE A 153 5.26 19.88 -0.01
N ARG A 154 4.85 21.00 -0.64
CA ARG A 154 4.21 22.14 0.04
C ARG A 154 2.79 21.81 0.50
N LYS A 155 2.20 20.75 -0.04
CA LYS A 155 0.88 20.26 0.33
C LYS A 155 0.93 19.16 1.40
N ILE A 156 2.12 18.81 1.89
CA ILE A 156 2.32 17.86 2.98
C ILE A 156 2.32 18.62 4.30
N GLU A 157 1.59 18.11 5.28
CA GLU A 157 1.51 18.69 6.61
C GLU A 157 2.88 18.65 7.31
N GLY A 158 3.29 19.76 7.93
CA GLY A 158 4.61 19.86 8.56
C GLY A 158 4.87 18.87 9.70
N PHE A 159 3.81 18.35 10.33
CA PHE A 159 3.90 17.31 11.36
C PHE A 159 3.90 15.88 10.79
N ALA A 160 3.61 15.72 9.50
CA ALA A 160 3.55 14.41 8.86
C ALA A 160 4.95 13.86 8.61
N LYS A 161 5.07 12.54 8.77
CA LYS A 161 6.26 11.81 8.36
C LYS A 161 6.11 11.40 6.90
N VAL A 162 7.12 11.67 6.07
CA VAL A 162 7.18 11.16 4.70
C VAL A 162 8.21 10.04 4.65
N LEU A 163 7.81 8.88 4.17
CA LEU A 163 8.69 7.72 4.02
C LEU A 163 9.12 7.60 2.55
N ASN A 164 10.43 7.46 2.30
CA ASN A 164 10.92 7.18 0.96
C ASN A 164 10.89 5.67 0.66
N SER A 165 11.12 5.35 -0.61
CA SER A 165 11.14 3.98 -1.10
C SER A 165 12.44 3.24 -0.81
N GLU A 166 12.28 1.97 -0.44
CA GLU A 166 13.32 0.94 -0.35
C GLU A 166 13.29 -0.02 -1.56
N ILE A 167 12.34 0.14 -2.49
CA ILE A 167 12.07 -0.76 -3.62
C ILE A 167 12.02 0.03 -4.92
N ASP A 168 12.85 -0.31 -5.91
CA ASP A 168 12.91 0.47 -7.14
C ASP A 168 11.76 0.10 -8.09
N ARG A 169 11.69 0.80 -9.21
CA ARG A 169 10.69 0.54 -10.23
C ARG A 169 10.74 -0.90 -10.74
N ASP A 170 11.92 -1.41 -11.06
CA ASP A 170 12.07 -2.70 -11.73
C ASP A 170 11.79 -3.86 -10.75
N GLU A 171 12.18 -3.70 -9.49
CA GLU A 171 11.79 -4.58 -8.41
C GLU A 171 10.28 -4.53 -8.15
N ALA A 172 9.67 -3.35 -8.11
CA ALA A 172 8.22 -3.21 -7.97
C ALA A 172 7.47 -3.88 -9.14
N LEU A 173 7.96 -3.75 -10.37
CA LEU A 173 7.42 -4.46 -11.54
C LEU A 173 7.50 -5.98 -11.36
N LYS A 174 8.63 -6.49 -10.86
CA LYS A 174 8.81 -7.91 -10.58
C LYS A 174 7.82 -8.40 -9.52
N ILE A 175 7.68 -7.65 -8.42
CA ILE A 175 6.73 -7.95 -7.33
C ILE A 175 5.30 -7.96 -7.87
N ALA A 176 4.90 -6.95 -8.64
CA ALA A 176 3.55 -6.86 -9.22
C ALA A 176 3.25 -8.07 -10.12
N LYS A 177 4.16 -8.42 -11.03
CA LYS A 177 4.00 -9.59 -11.92
C LYS A 177 3.84 -10.90 -11.14
N GLN A 178 4.69 -11.14 -10.13
CA GLN A 178 4.59 -12.33 -9.27
C GLN A 178 3.26 -12.39 -8.52
N GLN A 179 2.78 -11.25 -8.00
CA GLN A 179 1.52 -11.20 -7.28
C GLN A 179 0.31 -11.39 -8.20
N ILE A 180 0.34 -10.84 -9.42
CA ILE A 180 -0.71 -11.04 -10.43
C ILE A 180 -0.74 -12.50 -10.89
N GLU A 181 0.41 -13.14 -11.13
CA GLU A 181 0.47 -14.57 -11.45
C GLU A 181 -0.14 -15.42 -10.34
N ALA A 182 0.20 -15.12 -9.08
CA ALA A 182 -0.38 -15.81 -7.92
C ALA A 182 -1.91 -15.59 -7.83
N HIS A 183 -2.39 -14.38 -8.16
CA HIS A 183 -3.81 -14.07 -8.20
C HIS A 183 -4.53 -14.83 -9.33
N HIS A 184 -3.98 -14.87 -10.54
CA HIS A 184 -4.54 -15.65 -11.65
C HIS A 184 -4.56 -17.15 -11.33
N ARG A 185 -3.51 -17.68 -10.71
CA ARG A 185 -3.49 -19.06 -10.21
C ARG A 185 -4.61 -19.32 -9.20
N PHE A 186 -4.83 -18.41 -8.27
CA PHE A 186 -5.92 -18.51 -7.30
C PHE A 186 -7.29 -18.52 -7.97
N LEU A 187 -7.54 -17.66 -8.96
CA LEU A 187 -8.79 -17.66 -9.74
C LEU A 187 -8.99 -19.00 -10.47
N LEU A 188 -7.94 -19.53 -11.09
CA LEU A 188 -7.98 -20.81 -11.77
C LEU A 188 -8.26 -21.97 -10.82
N GLN A 189 -7.72 -21.95 -9.60
CA GLN A 189 -7.99 -22.98 -8.57
C GLN A 189 -9.44 -22.97 -8.07
N GLN A 190 -10.20 -21.88 -8.27
CA GLN A 190 -11.64 -21.86 -7.98
C GLN A 190 -12.45 -22.60 -9.05
N GLU A 191 -11.94 -22.65 -10.29
CA GLU A 191 -12.62 -23.25 -11.43
C GLU A 191 -12.11 -24.66 -11.80
N LEU A 192 -10.83 -24.94 -11.56
CA LEU A 192 -10.13 -26.15 -11.97
C LEU A 192 -9.68 -26.93 -10.74
N ASP A 193 -9.81 -28.25 -10.78
CA ASP A 193 -9.30 -29.12 -9.72
C ASP A 193 -7.78 -29.31 -9.85
N LYS A 194 -7.26 -29.30 -11.09
CA LYS A 194 -5.83 -29.37 -11.38
C LYS A 194 -5.42 -28.43 -12.52
N ILE A 195 -4.39 -27.62 -12.29
CA ILE A 195 -3.73 -26.81 -13.32
C ILE A 195 -2.58 -27.63 -13.91
N ILE A 196 -2.58 -27.84 -15.23
CA ILE A 196 -1.50 -28.54 -15.96
C ILE A 196 -0.48 -27.52 -16.46
N GLU A 197 -0.96 -26.47 -17.13
CA GLU A 197 -0.14 -25.39 -17.69
C GLU A 197 -0.75 -24.04 -17.38
N MET A 198 0.11 -23.06 -17.13
CA MET A 198 -0.24 -21.66 -16.92
C MET A 198 0.93 -20.80 -17.36
N ASN A 199 0.72 -19.98 -18.39
CA ASN A 199 1.70 -19.01 -18.88
C ASN A 199 1.07 -17.63 -18.90
N THR A 200 1.74 -16.65 -18.30
CA THR A 200 1.25 -15.28 -18.19
C THR A 200 2.17 -14.33 -18.94
N GLU A 201 1.58 -13.58 -19.86
CA GLU A 201 2.23 -12.49 -20.56
C GLU A 201 1.78 -11.16 -19.95
N PHE A 202 2.71 -10.21 -19.85
CA PHE A 202 2.49 -8.93 -19.21
C PHE A 202 2.84 -7.80 -20.16
N ASP A 203 1.88 -6.90 -20.38
CA ASP A 203 2.10 -5.63 -21.06
C ASP A 203 1.98 -4.48 -20.05
N VAL A 204 3.14 -3.98 -19.60
CA VAL A 204 3.22 -2.92 -18.59
C VAL A 204 3.07 -1.57 -19.28
N LYS A 205 1.98 -0.86 -18.98
CA LYS A 205 1.68 0.44 -19.57
C LYS A 205 2.44 1.56 -18.86
N GLN A 206 2.43 1.56 -17.53
CA GLN A 206 3.10 2.59 -16.72
C GLN A 206 3.41 2.10 -15.30
N ALA A 207 4.33 2.80 -14.65
CA ALA A 207 4.61 2.66 -13.23
C ALA A 207 4.66 4.07 -12.60
N VAL A 208 3.73 4.35 -11.69
CA VAL A 208 3.62 5.65 -11.02
C VAL A 208 4.06 5.48 -9.57
N TYR A 209 4.96 6.34 -9.11
CA TYR A 209 5.36 6.38 -7.71
C TYR A 209 4.39 7.28 -6.94
N LEU A 210 3.78 6.79 -5.88
CA LEU A 210 2.72 7.47 -5.15
C LEU A 210 3.08 7.60 -3.66
N HIS A 211 2.90 8.79 -3.11
CA HIS A 211 2.76 8.96 -1.65
C HIS A 211 1.29 9.03 -1.26
N ALA A 212 0.85 8.10 -0.42
CA ALA A 212 -0.52 8.08 0.12
C ALA A 212 -0.51 8.40 1.63
N PRO A 213 -1.39 9.32 2.10
CA PRO A 213 -1.46 9.70 3.50
C PRO A 213 -2.18 8.62 4.31
N VAL A 214 -1.54 8.11 5.35
CA VAL A 214 -2.12 7.13 6.27
C VAL A 214 -1.97 7.59 7.71
N TRP A 215 -3.09 7.62 8.42
CA TRP A 215 -3.13 7.86 9.86
C TRP A 215 -2.91 6.56 10.62
N PHE A 216 -1.83 6.51 11.39
CA PHE A 216 -1.51 5.47 12.34
C PHE A 216 -2.02 5.90 13.72
N ILE A 217 -3.15 5.32 14.13
CA ILE A 217 -3.82 5.63 15.39
C ILE A 217 -3.54 4.49 16.38
N LYS A 218 -3.01 4.83 17.55
CA LYS A 218 -2.94 3.88 18.68
C LYS A 218 -3.92 4.27 19.76
N TYR A 219 -4.64 3.28 20.24
CA TYR A 219 -5.63 3.45 21.30
C TYR A 219 -5.53 2.35 22.33
N GLU A 220 -5.85 2.69 23.57
CA GLU A 220 -5.92 1.74 24.68
C GLU A 220 -7.38 1.38 24.93
N TYR A 221 -7.66 0.10 25.15
CA TYR A 221 -8.96 -0.37 25.66
C TYR A 221 -8.73 -1.47 26.70
N LYS A 222 -9.22 -1.26 27.93
CA LYS A 222 -9.05 -2.17 29.09
C LYS A 222 -7.58 -2.55 29.35
N GLY A 223 -6.68 -1.55 29.33
CA GLY A 223 -5.25 -1.75 29.61
C GLY A 223 -4.47 -2.49 28.52
N ARG A 224 -5.05 -2.66 27.33
CA ARG A 224 -4.37 -3.23 26.16
C ARG A 224 -4.32 -2.21 25.03
N ASN A 225 -3.21 -2.20 24.30
CA ASN A 225 -2.98 -1.31 23.18
C ASN A 225 -3.41 -1.98 21.88
N TYR A 226 -4.00 -1.18 21.00
CA TYR A 226 -4.48 -1.58 19.69
C TYR A 226 -4.12 -0.52 18.65
N GLN A 227 -4.01 -0.95 17.40
CA GLN A 227 -3.72 -0.09 16.27
C GLN A 227 -4.89 -0.01 15.28
N LEU A 228 -5.09 1.18 14.73
CA LEU A 228 -6.03 1.47 13.66
C LEU A 228 -5.34 2.30 12.58
N LEU A 229 -5.52 1.91 11.33
CA LEU A 229 -5.00 2.56 10.13
C LEU A 229 -6.16 3.17 9.35
N ILE A 230 -6.08 4.47 9.08
CA ILE A 230 -7.10 5.21 8.33
C ILE A 230 -6.43 5.90 7.14
N ASP A 231 -7.06 5.82 5.98
CA ASP A 231 -6.66 6.57 4.81
C ASP A 231 -6.96 8.07 5.03
N GLY A 232 -5.92 8.91 4.98
CA GLY A 232 -6.05 10.36 5.15
C GLY A 232 -6.77 11.05 3.98
N ALA A 233 -6.86 10.43 2.81
CA ALA A 233 -7.53 11.00 1.63
C ALA A 233 -9.04 10.74 1.62
N THR A 234 -9.51 9.68 2.29
CA THR A 234 -10.92 9.25 2.26
C THR A 234 -11.57 9.17 3.63
N GLY A 235 -10.79 8.99 4.70
CA GLY A 235 -11.29 8.67 6.04
C GLY A 235 -11.70 7.21 6.20
N ASN A 236 -11.52 6.38 5.17
CA ASN A 236 -11.84 4.96 5.23
C ASN A 236 -10.83 4.20 6.09
N VAL A 237 -11.32 3.19 6.80
CA VAL A 237 -10.45 2.32 7.59
C VAL A 237 -9.76 1.33 6.66
N ILE A 238 -8.43 1.36 6.68
CA ILE A 238 -7.58 0.41 5.95
C ILE A 238 -7.51 -0.90 6.73
N LYS A 239 -7.22 -0.81 8.03
CA LYS A 239 -7.15 -1.97 8.94
C LYS A 239 -7.28 -1.52 10.39
N GLY A 240 -7.92 -2.32 11.22
CA GLY A 240 -7.99 -2.05 12.66
C GLY A 240 -8.00 -3.32 13.49
N GLU A 241 -7.17 -3.33 14.53
CA GLU A 241 -7.16 -4.39 15.53
C GLU A 241 -8.42 -4.28 16.38
N ILE A 242 -9.20 -5.36 16.48
CA ILE A 242 -10.44 -5.39 17.22
C ILE A 242 -10.20 -6.07 18.58
N PRO A 243 -10.51 -5.42 19.71
CA PRO A 243 -10.46 -6.07 21.01
C PRO A 243 -11.44 -7.23 21.05
N GLN A 244 -10.96 -8.43 21.38
CA GLN A 244 -11.84 -9.58 21.51
C GLN A 244 -12.84 -9.35 22.66
N LYS A 245 -14.10 -9.75 22.46
CA LYS A 245 -15.05 -9.90 23.55
C LYS A 245 -14.48 -10.94 24.51
N GLY A 246 -14.02 -10.51 25.68
CA GLY A 246 -13.85 -11.45 26.78
C GLY A 246 -15.22 -12.08 26.99
N PHE A 247 -15.36 -13.37 26.69
CA PHE A 247 -16.49 -14.16 27.15
C PHE A 247 -16.36 -14.23 28.67
N GLY A 248 -16.89 -13.19 29.34
CA GLY A 248 -17.20 -13.25 30.75
C GLY A 248 -18.30 -14.27 30.90
N ILE A 249 -17.92 -15.47 31.31
CA ILE A 249 -18.83 -16.46 31.85
C ILE A 249 -19.39 -15.79 33.11
N PHE A 250 -20.65 -15.33 33.03
CA PHE A 250 -21.45 -15.03 34.21
C PHE A 250 -22.11 -16.32 34.68
#